data_AF-A0A163JEX7-F1
#
_entry.id   AF-A0A163JEX7-F1
#
_cell.length_a   1.000
_cell.length_b   1.000
_cell.length_c   1.000
_cell.angle_alpha   90.00
_cell.angle_beta   90.00
_cell.angle_gamma   90.00
#
_symmetry.space_group_name_H-M   'P 1'
#
loop_
_entity.id
_entity.type
_entity.pdbx_description
1 polymer ?
#
loop_
_entity_poly.entity_id
_entity_poly.type
_entity_poly.pdbx_seq_one_letter_code
_entity_poly.pdbx_strand_id
1 'polypeptide(L)'
;MNTVAFLVHNDYVDELKLQLSKAGLQFLDNFDPLAQQHLNDPKYKDRSIEERTTLAKEHHLQRMQRSLDFIREPVKFAVARCFASKGWITADQLATILQAQQSPGPLSAFILADGMDHDDPADDDNDHSNAHTYDDDQMDTLSNNPANDDTIEPQQCY
;
A
#
# COMPACT_ATOMS: atom_id res chain seq x y z
N MET A 1 -7.33 -28.74 -12.24
CA MET A 1 -7.93 -28.01 -11.11
C MET A 1 -7.84 -26.53 -11.42
N ASN A 2 -8.95 -25.80 -11.30
CA ASN A 2 -8.98 -24.37 -11.54
C ASN A 2 -8.89 -23.69 -10.18
N THR A 3 -7.81 -22.96 -9.96
CA THR A 3 -7.54 -22.28 -8.69
C THR A 3 -7.63 -20.78 -8.91
N VAL A 4 -8.24 -20.08 -7.96
CA VAL A 4 -8.28 -18.62 -7.89
C VAL A 4 -7.55 -18.19 -6.62
N ALA A 5 -6.77 -17.13 -6.72
CA ALA A 5 -6.10 -16.50 -5.59
C ALA A 5 -6.74 -15.13 -5.34
N PHE A 6 -6.91 -14.79 -4.06
CA PHE A 6 -7.42 -13.49 -3.63
C PHE A 6 -6.34 -12.77 -2.83
N LEU A 7 -6.20 -11.47 -3.07
CA LEU A 7 -5.49 -10.56 -2.18
C LEU A 7 -6.53 -9.89 -1.29
N VAL A 8 -6.41 -10.09 0.02
CA VAL A 8 -7.43 -9.70 0.99
C VAL A 8 -6.75 -8.99 2.14
N HIS A 9 -7.39 -7.98 2.71
CA HIS A 9 -6.93 -7.39 3.96
C HIS A 9 -7.08 -8.41 5.09
N ASN A 10 -6.12 -8.45 6.02
CA ASN A 10 -6.08 -9.46 7.08
C ASN A 10 -7.37 -9.50 7.92
N ASP A 11 -7.96 -8.34 8.20
CA ASP A 11 -9.21 -8.22 8.95
C ASP A 11 -10.43 -8.90 8.28
N TYR A 12 -10.40 -9.09 6.95
CA TYR A 12 -11.50 -9.71 6.21
C TYR A 12 -11.25 -11.18 5.86
N VAL A 13 -10.13 -11.77 6.29
CA VAL A 13 -9.78 -13.15 5.93
C VAL A 13 -10.82 -14.13 6.44
N ASP A 14 -11.25 -14.00 7.70
CA ASP A 14 -12.20 -14.94 8.32
C ASP A 14 -13.61 -14.78 7.74
N GLU A 15 -14.04 -13.54 7.50
CA GLU A 15 -15.33 -13.27 6.88
C GLU A 15 -15.38 -13.82 5.44
N LEU A 16 -14.34 -13.56 4.64
CA LEU A 16 -14.26 -14.09 3.28
C LEU A 16 -14.25 -15.63 3.29
N LYS A 17 -13.48 -16.24 4.20
CA LYS A 17 -13.43 -17.69 4.34
C LYS A 17 -14.81 -18.26 4.62
N LEU A 18 -15.54 -17.66 5.57
CA LEU A 18 -16.90 -18.06 5.91
C LEU A 18 -17.85 -17.98 4.71
N GLN A 19 -17.81 -16.90 3.93
CA GLN A 19 -18.69 -16.73 2.77
C GLN A 19 -18.36 -17.73 1.65
N LEU A 20 -17.09 -17.93 1.35
CA LEU A 20 -16.64 -18.90 0.34
C LEU A 20 -16.96 -20.35 0.76
N SER A 21 -16.83 -20.70 2.05
CA SER A 21 -17.28 -21.99 2.59
C SER A 21 -18.78 -22.19 2.40
N LYS A 22 -19.61 -21.17 2.68
CA LYS A 22 -21.07 -21.23 2.46
C LYS A 22 -21.43 -21.46 0.99
N ALA A 23 -20.62 -20.91 0.08
CA ALA A 23 -20.74 -21.13 -1.35
C ALA A 23 -20.16 -22.49 -1.83
N GLY A 24 -19.64 -23.32 -0.93
CA GLY A 24 -19.11 -24.65 -1.24
C GLY A 24 -17.71 -24.65 -1.84
N LEU A 25 -16.96 -23.55 -1.77
CA LEU A 25 -15.58 -23.51 -2.22
C LEU A 25 -14.65 -24.21 -1.22
N GLN A 26 -13.68 -24.93 -1.75
CA GLN A 26 -12.62 -25.57 -0.98
C GLN A 26 -11.39 -24.67 -0.95
N PHE A 27 -10.81 -24.51 0.23
CA PHE A 27 -9.54 -23.81 0.40
C PHE A 27 -8.37 -24.76 0.18
N LEU A 28 -7.29 -24.23 -0.40
CA LEU A 28 -6.05 -24.95 -0.60
C LEU A 28 -5.01 -24.41 0.39
N ASP A 29 -4.86 -25.10 1.51
CA ASP A 29 -3.95 -24.66 2.59
C ASP A 29 -2.47 -24.77 2.19
N ASN A 30 -2.13 -25.73 1.34
CA ASN A 30 -0.74 -26.03 0.91
C ASN A 30 -0.50 -25.69 -0.56
N PHE A 31 -1.12 -24.63 -1.07
CA PHE A 31 -0.93 -24.22 -2.45
C PHE A 31 0.46 -23.56 -2.63
N ASP A 32 1.36 -24.24 -3.33
CA ASP A 32 2.64 -23.66 -3.75
C ASP A 32 2.50 -23.03 -5.14
N PRO A 33 2.47 -21.68 -5.28
CA PRO A 33 2.35 -21.03 -6.58
C PRO A 33 3.52 -21.31 -7.52
N LEU A 34 4.66 -21.78 -7.01
CA LEU A 34 5.87 -22.08 -7.77
C LEU A 34 5.94 -23.54 -8.24
N ALA A 35 5.00 -24.39 -7.80
CA ALA A 35 5.02 -25.79 -8.15
C ALA A 35 4.82 -25.99 -9.66
N GLN A 36 5.77 -26.69 -10.30
CA GLN A 36 5.75 -27.04 -11.72
C GLN A 36 4.44 -27.70 -12.21
N GLN A 37 3.75 -28.40 -11.32
CA GLN A 37 2.49 -29.09 -11.57
C GLN A 37 1.33 -28.13 -11.88
N HIS A 38 1.46 -26.85 -11.54
CA HIS A 38 0.45 -25.82 -11.83
C HIS A 38 0.55 -25.27 -13.25
N LEU A 39 1.64 -25.56 -13.99
CA LEU A 39 1.74 -25.30 -15.42
C LEU A 39 0.99 -26.39 -16.20
N ASN A 40 -0.29 -26.15 -16.46
CA ASN A 40 -1.18 -27.05 -17.22
C ASN A 40 -1.22 -26.77 -18.72
N ASP A 41 -0.44 -25.79 -19.21
CA ASP A 41 -0.38 -25.50 -20.65
C ASP A 41 0.32 -26.67 -21.37
N PRO A 42 -0.34 -27.32 -22.37
CA PRO A 42 0.23 -28.42 -23.14
C PRO A 42 1.61 -28.11 -23.74
N LYS A 43 1.92 -26.84 -24.02
CA LYS A 43 3.22 -26.38 -24.55
C LYS A 43 4.40 -26.73 -23.63
N TYR A 44 4.17 -26.89 -22.33
CA TYR A 44 5.22 -27.19 -21.35
C TYR A 44 5.28 -28.66 -20.95
N LYS A 45 4.45 -29.52 -21.54
CA LYS A 45 4.32 -30.93 -21.14
C LYS A 45 5.60 -31.73 -21.32
N ASP A 46 6.35 -31.43 -22.38
CA ASP A 46 7.59 -32.15 -22.75
C ASP A 46 8.86 -31.49 -22.18
N ARG A 47 8.71 -30.40 -21.40
CA ARG A 47 9.85 -29.70 -20.78
C ARG A 47 10.34 -30.40 -19.52
N SER A 48 11.60 -30.15 -19.18
CA SER A 48 12.18 -30.69 -17.95
C SER A 48 11.51 -30.11 -16.70
N ILE A 49 11.66 -30.80 -15.58
CA ILE A 49 11.14 -30.37 -14.28
C ILE A 49 11.73 -28.99 -13.88
N GLU A 50 13.02 -28.80 -14.15
CA GLU A 50 13.78 -27.60 -13.83
C GLU A 50 13.30 -26.41 -14.69
N GLU A 51 13.10 -26.63 -15.99
CA GLU A 51 12.55 -25.62 -16.90
C GLU A 51 11.14 -25.20 -16.46
N ARG A 52 10.28 -26.17 -16.14
CA ARG A 52 8.91 -25.90 -15.68
C ARG A 52 8.89 -25.15 -14.36
N THR A 53 9.77 -25.48 -13.43
CA THR A 53 9.89 -24.76 -12.16
C THR A 53 10.32 -23.31 -12.38
N THR A 54 11.28 -23.09 -13.27
CA THR A 54 11.75 -21.74 -13.64
C THR A 54 10.63 -20.91 -14.28
N LEU A 55 9.88 -21.50 -15.21
CA LEU A 55 8.74 -20.85 -15.87
C LEU A 55 7.61 -20.54 -14.88
N ALA A 56 7.30 -21.47 -13.96
CA ALA A 56 6.27 -21.27 -12.95
C ALA A 56 6.63 -20.06 -12.06
N LYS A 57 7.90 -19.98 -11.66
CA LYS A 57 8.44 -18.83 -10.93
C LYS A 57 8.32 -17.54 -11.73
N GLU A 58 8.78 -17.52 -12.97
CA GLU A 58 8.70 -16.32 -13.82
C GLU A 58 7.26 -15.82 -13.97
N HIS A 59 6.32 -16.73 -14.28
CA HIS A 59 4.91 -16.37 -14.40
C HIS A 59 4.31 -15.87 -13.09
N HIS A 60 4.69 -16.46 -11.95
CA HIS A 60 4.22 -15.99 -10.66
C HIS A 60 4.71 -14.56 -10.38
N LEU A 61 6.00 -14.29 -10.58
CA LEU A 61 6.58 -12.95 -10.39
C LEU A 61 5.93 -11.90 -11.32
N GLN A 62 5.75 -12.24 -12.61
CA GLN A 62 5.06 -11.38 -13.57
C GLN A 62 3.61 -11.07 -13.12
N ARG A 63 2.89 -12.06 -12.57
CA ARG A 63 1.54 -11.86 -12.04
C ARG A 63 1.54 -10.93 -10.84
N MET A 64 2.50 -11.07 -9.91
CA MET A 64 2.61 -10.20 -8.74
C MET A 64 2.87 -8.75 -9.17
N GLN A 65 3.82 -8.52 -10.09
CA GLN A 65 4.07 -7.20 -10.66
C GLN A 65 2.80 -6.61 -11.30
N ARG A 66 2.16 -7.36 -12.19
CA ARG A 66 0.94 -6.91 -12.87
C ARG A 66 -0.20 -6.63 -11.90
N SER A 67 -0.32 -7.39 -10.81
CA SER A 67 -1.38 -7.15 -9.82
C SER A 67 -1.24 -5.78 -9.15
N LEU A 68 -0.02 -5.26 -8.97
CA LEU A 68 0.22 -3.92 -8.43
C LEU A 68 -0.29 -2.81 -9.35
N ASP A 69 -0.42 -3.05 -10.66
CA ASP A 69 -1.00 -2.08 -11.60
C ASP A 69 -2.52 -1.92 -11.41
N PHE A 70 -3.18 -2.94 -10.86
CA PHE A 70 -4.63 -2.93 -10.61
C PHE A 70 -5.00 -2.49 -9.19
N ILE A 71 -4.04 -2.43 -8.27
CA ILE A 71 -4.27 -2.00 -6.89
C ILE A 71 -4.24 -0.47 -6.83
N ARG A 72 -5.23 0.11 -6.13
CA ARG A 72 -5.35 1.56 -5.94
C ARG A 72 -4.19 2.11 -5.10
N GLU A 73 -3.76 3.32 -5.41
CA GLU A 73 -2.58 3.98 -4.81
C GLU A 73 -2.53 3.91 -3.26
N PRO A 74 -3.60 4.20 -2.50
CA PRO A 74 -3.51 4.19 -1.03
C PRO A 74 -3.03 2.86 -0.44
N VAL A 75 -3.43 1.74 -1.07
CA VAL A 75 -3.13 0.38 -0.61
C VAL A 75 -1.93 -0.21 -1.37
N LYS A 76 -1.65 0.27 -2.59
CA LYS A 76 -0.59 -0.22 -3.49
C LYS A 76 0.78 -0.24 -2.83
N PHE A 77 1.14 0.81 -2.08
CA PHE A 77 2.45 0.91 -1.46
C PHE A 77 2.66 -0.09 -0.32
N ALA A 78 1.63 -0.34 0.49
CA ALA A 78 1.67 -1.38 1.53
C ALA A 78 1.83 -2.77 0.91
N VAL A 79 1.04 -3.08 -0.13
CA VAL A 79 1.13 -4.36 -0.84
C VAL A 79 2.48 -4.53 -1.54
N ALA A 80 3.01 -3.47 -2.17
CA ALA A 80 4.31 -3.51 -2.84
C ALA A 80 5.45 -3.83 -1.85
N ARG A 81 5.47 -3.18 -0.68
CA ARG A 81 6.42 -3.51 0.40
C ARG A 81 6.30 -4.98 0.79
N CYS A 82 5.06 -5.49 0.84
CA CYS A 82 4.84 -6.87 1.20
C CYS A 82 5.29 -7.89 0.15
N PHE A 83 5.10 -7.56 -1.12
CA PHE A 83 5.60 -8.38 -2.21
C PHE A 83 7.13 -8.40 -2.23
N ALA A 84 7.78 -7.28 -1.90
CA ALA A 84 9.22 -7.21 -1.81
C ALA A 84 9.76 -8.08 -0.66
N SER A 85 9.12 -8.08 0.51
CA SER A 85 9.54 -8.92 1.64
C SER A 85 9.38 -10.41 1.36
N LYS A 86 8.42 -10.80 0.51
CA LYS A 86 8.23 -12.18 0.03
C LYS A 86 9.10 -12.52 -1.19
N GLY A 87 9.92 -11.58 -1.68
CA GLY A 87 10.81 -11.78 -2.83
C GLY A 87 10.09 -11.86 -4.18
N TRP A 88 8.86 -11.35 -4.26
CA TRP A 88 8.02 -11.39 -5.46
C TRP A 88 8.27 -10.22 -6.42
N ILE A 89 8.82 -9.13 -5.91
CA ILE A 89 9.32 -8.00 -6.70
C ILE A 89 10.73 -7.64 -6.24
N THR A 90 11.52 -7.00 -7.11
CA THR A 90 12.87 -6.57 -6.78
C THR A 90 12.88 -5.25 -5.98
N ALA A 91 13.99 -4.97 -5.32
CA ALA A 91 14.18 -3.70 -4.61
C ALA A 91 14.07 -2.49 -5.56
N ASP A 92 14.59 -2.60 -6.78
CA ASP A 92 14.49 -1.55 -7.80
C ASP A 92 13.03 -1.29 -8.19
N GLN A 93 12.23 -2.35 -8.37
CA GLN A 93 10.81 -2.23 -8.66
C GLN A 93 10.05 -1.56 -7.52
N LEU A 94 10.36 -1.93 -6.27
CA LEU A 94 9.79 -1.28 -5.10
C LEU A 94 10.15 0.21 -5.08
N ALA A 95 11.42 0.56 -5.32
CA ALA A 95 11.89 1.94 -5.34
C ALA A 95 11.16 2.77 -6.39
N THR A 96 10.96 2.24 -7.61
CA THR A 96 10.17 2.90 -8.66
C THR A 96 8.72 3.14 -8.22
N ILE A 97 8.08 2.15 -7.58
CA ILE A 97 6.70 2.29 -7.11
C ILE A 97 6.61 3.36 -6.01
N LEU A 98 7.55 3.38 -5.07
CA LEU A 98 7.56 4.37 -3.98
C LEU A 98 7.92 5.78 -4.47
N GLN A 99 8.75 5.93 -5.50
CA GLN A 99 9.00 7.23 -6.13
C GLN A 99 7.71 7.81 -6.74
N ALA A 100 6.85 6.96 -7.31
CA ALA A 100 5.55 7.40 -7.82
C ALA A 100 4.61 7.91 -6.71
N GLN A 101 4.77 7.45 -5.46
CA GLN A 101 4.03 7.97 -4.29
C GLN A 101 4.33 9.44 -4.01
N GLN A 102 5.57 9.87 -4.29
CA GLN A 102 6.06 11.21 -3.96
C GLN A 102 5.72 12.24 -5.05
N SER A 103 5.23 11.78 -6.21
CA SER A 103 4.62 12.67 -7.20
C SER A 103 3.28 13.15 -6.63
N PRO A 104 3.08 14.46 -6.40
CA PRO A 104 1.78 14.97 -5.99
C PRO A 104 0.81 14.79 -7.16
N GLY A 105 0.05 13.69 -7.16
CA GLY A 105 -1.23 13.65 -7.85
C GLY A 105 -2.13 14.73 -7.26
N PRO A 106 -3.07 15.31 -8.02
CA PRO A 106 -3.91 16.39 -7.53
C PRO A 106 -4.78 15.91 -6.36
N LEU A 107 -4.27 16.13 -5.14
CA LEU A 107 -5.01 16.07 -3.89
C LEU A 107 -5.92 17.29 -3.81
N SER A 108 -7.00 17.30 -4.60
CA SER A 108 -8.09 18.28 -4.42
C SER A 108 -9.49 17.67 -4.42
N ALA A 109 -9.65 16.37 -4.70
CA ALA A 109 -10.96 15.74 -4.80
C ALA A 109 -11.60 15.32 -3.44
N PHE A 110 -10.93 15.55 -2.31
CA PHE A 110 -11.45 15.22 -0.97
C PHE A 110 -11.66 16.43 -0.05
N ILE A 111 -11.47 17.66 -0.53
CA ILE A 111 -11.97 18.84 0.21
C ILE A 111 -13.49 18.83 0.02
N LEU A 112 -14.22 18.46 1.06
CA LEU A 112 -15.65 18.73 1.15
C LEU A 112 -15.83 20.23 0.88
N ALA A 113 -16.51 20.55 -0.21
CA ALA A 113 -16.96 21.90 -0.50
C ALA A 113 -18.02 22.29 0.56
N ASP A 114 -17.55 22.74 1.71
CA ASP A 114 -18.35 23.49 2.66
C ASP A 114 -17.59 24.76 3.00
N GLY A 115 -17.84 25.77 2.17
CA GLY A 115 -17.36 27.13 2.31
C GLY A 115 -18.42 28.00 1.70
N MET A 116 -19.53 28.14 2.43
CA MET A 116 -20.61 29.07 2.12
C MET A 116 -20.05 30.45 1.74
N ASP A 117 -20.54 30.96 0.62
CA ASP A 117 -20.46 32.35 0.20
C ASP A 117 -20.81 33.29 1.36
N HIS A 118 -19.93 34.25 1.62
CA HIS A 118 -20.35 35.55 2.12
C HIS A 118 -19.55 36.65 1.42
N ASP A 119 -20.21 37.25 0.43
CA ASP A 119 -19.96 38.61 -0.02
C ASP A 119 -20.12 39.59 1.17
N ASP A 120 -19.11 40.40 1.43
CA ASP A 120 -19.34 41.81 1.80
C ASP A 120 -18.07 42.65 1.50
N PRO A 121 -18.17 43.73 0.71
CA PRO A 121 -17.06 44.62 0.44
C PRO A 121 -17.04 45.75 1.49
N ALA A 122 -15.90 45.95 2.14
CA ALA A 122 -15.63 47.19 2.85
C ALA A 122 -14.19 47.63 2.58
N ASP A 123 -14.08 48.61 1.68
CA ASP A 123 -12.98 49.57 1.67
C ASP A 123 -12.92 50.26 3.04
N ASP A 124 -11.74 50.31 3.67
CA ASP A 124 -11.26 51.55 4.30
C ASP A 124 -9.75 51.44 4.60
N ASP A 125 -9.02 52.44 4.11
CA ASP A 125 -7.59 52.64 4.29
C ASP A 125 -7.30 53.00 5.76
N ASN A 126 -6.32 52.34 6.40
CA ASN A 126 -5.53 53.05 7.41
C ASN A 126 -4.13 52.46 7.61
N ASP A 127 -3.16 53.17 7.03
CA ASP A 127 -1.75 53.16 7.37
C ASP A 127 -1.56 53.64 8.82
N HIS A 128 -0.95 52.83 9.69
CA HIS A 128 -0.01 53.34 10.68
C HIS A 128 0.94 52.23 11.17
N SER A 129 2.19 52.42 10.80
CA SER A 129 3.38 51.85 11.42
C SER A 129 3.44 52.18 12.91
N ASN A 130 3.69 51.18 13.76
CA ASN A 130 4.42 51.42 15.01
C ASN A 130 5.21 50.17 15.45
N ALA A 131 6.49 50.39 15.70
CA ALA A 131 7.45 49.42 16.22
C ALA A 131 7.46 49.43 17.77
N HIS A 132 8.15 48.43 18.33
CA HIS A 132 8.51 48.25 19.76
C HIS A 132 7.35 47.83 20.67
N THR A 133 7.47 46.89 21.62
CA THR A 133 8.57 46.17 22.28
C THR A 133 7.89 45.05 23.08
N TYR A 134 8.47 43.86 23.20
CA TYR A 134 8.04 42.88 24.22
C TYR A 134 9.25 42.46 25.05
N ASP A 135 9.28 42.93 26.29
CA ASP A 135 10.10 42.39 27.37
C ASP A 135 9.23 41.44 28.23
N ASP A 136 9.84 40.28 28.52
CA ASP A 136 9.74 39.40 29.69
C ASP A 136 8.42 39.31 30.47
N ASP A 137 7.86 38.09 30.52
CA ASP A 137 7.62 37.43 31.81
C ASP A 137 7.54 35.90 31.63
N GLN A 138 8.41 35.22 32.38
CA GLN A 138 8.60 33.77 32.44
C GLN A 138 7.38 33.02 32.98
N MET A 139 7.13 31.83 32.42
CA MET A 139 6.63 30.69 33.19
C MET A 139 7.44 29.45 32.81
N ASP A 140 8.29 29.05 33.74
CA ASP A 140 9.05 27.80 33.74
C ASP A 140 8.09 26.61 33.91
N THR A 141 8.09 25.68 32.94
CA THR A 141 7.70 24.29 33.21
C THR A 141 8.63 23.34 32.48
N LEU A 142 9.62 22.83 33.21
CA LEU A 142 10.29 21.58 32.88
C LEU A 142 9.28 20.42 32.93
N SER A 143 9.04 19.76 31.79
CA SER A 143 8.72 18.34 31.79
C SER A 143 9.28 17.69 30.54
N ASN A 144 10.24 16.79 30.78
CA ASN A 144 10.83 15.87 29.84
C ASN A 144 9.78 15.17 28.97
N ASN A 145 10.11 14.93 27.70
CA ASN A 145 9.73 13.69 27.03
C ASN A 145 10.75 13.33 25.94
N PRO A 146 10.88 12.03 25.66
CA PRO A 146 12.15 11.39 25.37
C PRO A 146 12.37 11.25 23.87
N ALA A 147 13.60 10.84 23.55
CA ALA A 147 14.06 10.39 22.25
C ALA A 147 12.97 9.73 21.41
N ASN A 148 12.84 10.23 20.18
CA ASN A 148 12.09 9.59 19.10
C ASN A 148 12.73 8.22 18.82
N ASP A 149 12.26 7.20 19.53
CA ASP A 149 12.41 5.79 19.16
C ASP A 149 11.27 5.45 18.21
N ASP A 150 11.38 5.92 16.97
CA ASP A 150 10.58 5.42 15.85
C ASP A 150 11.13 4.07 15.42
N THR A 151 11.09 3.09 16.33
CA THR A 151 11.04 1.69 15.91
C THR A 151 9.63 1.45 15.40
N ILE A 152 9.37 1.85 14.16
CA ILE A 152 8.21 1.39 13.40
C ILE A 152 8.37 -0.12 13.30
N GLU A 153 7.61 -0.84 14.14
CA GLU A 153 7.49 -2.28 14.06
C GLU A 153 7.21 -2.66 12.60
N PRO A 154 8.00 -3.54 11.97
CA PRO A 154 7.78 -3.91 10.59
C PRO A 154 6.40 -4.54 10.52
N GLN A 155 5.46 -3.86 9.86
CA GLN A 155 4.14 -4.42 9.56
C GLN A 155 4.37 -5.77 8.90
N GLN A 156 4.13 -6.82 9.66
CA GLN A 156 4.43 -8.16 9.22
C GLN A 156 3.54 -8.50 8.04
N CYS A 157 4.20 -8.92 6.97
CA CYS A 157 3.59 -9.66 5.90
C CYS A 157 3.25 -11.06 6.36
N TYR A 158 2.21 -11.17 7.17
CA TYR A 158 1.56 -12.45 7.40
C TYR A 158 0.84 -12.83 6.09
#